data_AF-A0A235HZ11-F1
#
_entry.id   AF-A0A235HZ11-F1
#
_cell.length_a   1.000
_cell.length_b   1.000
_cell.length_c   1.000
_cell.angle_alpha   90.00
_cell.angle_beta   90.00
_cell.angle_gamma   90.00
#
_symmetry.space_group_name_H-M   'P 1'
#
loop_
_entity.id
_entity.type
_entity.pdbx_description
1 polymer ?
#
loop_
_entity_poly.entity_id
_entity_poly.type
_entity_poly.pdbx_seq_one_letter_code
_entity_poly.pdbx_strand_id
1 'polypeptide(L)'
;MVKVQEIPLNQIKRPLPRTNDPNKVQALMESIAAIGQQEPIDVLEVDGQYYGFSGCHRYEACQRLGKETVLARVRKAPRSVLKMHLA
;
A
#
# COMPACT_ATOMS: atom_id res chain seq x y z
N MET A 1 2.00 4.85 17.53
CA MET A 1 1.53 6.05 16.82
C MET A 1 1.28 5.67 15.37
N VAL A 2 0.13 6.06 14.81
CA VAL A 2 -0.23 5.83 13.40
C VAL A 2 -0.05 7.16 12.68
N LYS A 3 0.63 7.16 11.53
CA LYS A 3 0.89 8.38 10.74
C LYS A 3 0.51 8.14 9.29
N VAL A 4 -0.17 9.11 8.67
CA VAL A 4 -0.41 9.10 7.23
C VAL A 4 0.71 9.90 6.55
N GLN A 5 1.36 9.30 5.57
CA GLN A 5 2.42 9.93 4.78
C GLN A 5 2.53 9.29 3.39
N GLU A 6 3.15 10.00 2.46
CA GLU A 6 3.51 9.43 1.17
C GLU A 6 4.75 8.54 1.31
N ILE A 7 4.68 7.33 0.74
CA ILE A 7 5.78 6.36 0.74
C ILE A 7 6.10 6.00 -0.71
N PRO A 8 7.38 5.99 -1.12
CA PRO A 8 7.77 5.47 -2.43
C PRO A 8 7.29 4.03 -2.64
N LEU A 9 6.65 3.75 -3.77
CA LEU A 9 6.11 2.41 -4.05
C LEU A 9 7.21 1.34 -3.95
N ASN A 10 8.42 1.65 -4.43
CA ASN A 10 9.57 0.75 -4.42
C ASN A 10 10.12 0.42 -3.02
N GLN A 11 9.72 1.16 -1.97
CA GLN A 11 10.10 0.87 -0.59
C GLN A 11 9.10 -0.07 0.12
N ILE A 12 7.91 -0.28 -0.44
CA ILE A 12 6.86 -1.11 0.17
C ILE A 12 7.02 -2.56 -0.26
N LYS A 13 7.43 -3.41 0.68
CA LYS A 13 7.51 -4.86 0.46
C LYS A 13 6.12 -5.46 0.52
N ARG A 14 5.77 -6.25 -0.51
CA ARG A 14 4.50 -6.98 -0.58
C ARG A 14 4.78 -8.49 -0.62
N PRO A 15 4.97 -9.14 0.55
CA PRO A 15 5.49 -10.50 0.63
C PRO A 15 4.49 -11.59 0.23
N LEU A 16 3.20 -11.26 0.16
CA LEU A 16 2.15 -12.24 -0.15
C LEU A 16 1.72 -12.12 -1.63
N PRO A 17 1.56 -13.24 -2.36
CA PRO A 17 0.98 -13.21 -3.69
C PRO A 17 -0.47 -12.73 -3.59
N ARG A 18 -0.86 -11.84 -4.49
CA ARG A 18 -2.22 -11.27 -4.53
C ARG A 18 -2.71 -11.19 -5.95
N THR A 19 -3.93 -11.65 -6.17
CA THR A 19 -4.68 -11.43 -7.40
C THR A 19 -5.63 -10.28 -7.17
N ASN A 20 -5.45 -9.20 -7.93
CA ASN A 20 -6.37 -8.08 -7.92
C ASN A 20 -7.42 -8.25 -9.03
N ASP A 21 -8.56 -7.60 -8.81
CA ASP A 21 -9.64 -7.54 -9.78
C ASP A 21 -9.31 -6.41 -10.78
N PRO A 22 -9.08 -6.72 -12.07
CA PRO A 22 -8.68 -5.73 -13.06
C PRO A 22 -9.68 -4.58 -13.20
N ASN A 23 -10.99 -4.86 -13.06
CA ASN A 23 -12.03 -3.85 -13.21
C ASN A 23 -11.99 -2.85 -12.04
N LYS A 24 -11.75 -3.35 -10.82
CA LYS A 24 -11.57 -2.48 -9.65
C LYS A 24 -10.29 -1.66 -9.73
N VAL A 25 -9.20 -2.24 -10.23
CA VAL A 25 -7.95 -1.50 -10.45
C VAL A 25 -8.20 -0.38 -11.46
N GLN A 26 -8.86 -0.65 -12.57
CA GLN A 26 -9.18 0.35 -13.59
C GLN A 26 -10.04 1.50 -13.04
N ALA A 27 -11.12 1.19 -12.33
CA ALA A 27 -11.97 2.20 -11.69
C ALA A 27 -11.20 3.05 -10.67
N LEU A 28 -10.29 2.44 -9.89
CA LEU A 28 -9.42 3.16 -8.97
C LEU A 28 -8.39 4.01 -9.71
N MET A 29 -7.85 3.56 -10.84
CA MET A 29 -6.94 4.36 -11.65
C MET A 29 -7.63 5.64 -12.14
N GLU A 30 -8.84 5.51 -12.68
CA GLU A 30 -9.63 6.67 -13.15
C GLU A 30 -9.93 7.64 -12.01
N SER A 31 -10.37 7.13 -10.85
CA SER A 31 -10.62 7.96 -9.67
C SER A 31 -9.34 8.65 -9.16
N ILE A 32 -8.24 7.92 -9.02
CA ILE A 32 -6.96 8.47 -8.51
C ILE A 32 -6.36 9.47 -9.50
N ALA A 33 -6.54 9.29 -10.81
CA ALA A 33 -6.10 10.24 -11.82
C ALA A 33 -6.93 11.54 -11.76
N ALA A 34 -8.24 11.45 -11.52
CA ALA A 34 -9.14 12.59 -11.50
C ALA A 34 -9.05 13.42 -10.20
N ILE A 35 -9.02 12.76 -9.04
CA ILE A 35 -9.13 13.42 -7.73
C ILE A 35 -8.00 13.07 -6.76
N GLY A 36 -6.99 12.31 -7.19
CA GLY A 36 -5.94 11.82 -6.30
C GLY A 36 -6.39 10.66 -5.40
N GLN A 37 -5.45 10.09 -4.66
CA GLN A 37 -5.74 9.03 -3.70
C GLN A 37 -6.34 9.63 -2.42
N GLN A 38 -7.63 9.42 -2.22
CA GLN A 38 -8.33 9.91 -1.02
C GLN A 38 -8.05 9.03 0.21
N GLU A 39 -8.05 7.71 0.03
CA GLU A 39 -7.92 6.76 1.14
C GLU A 39 -6.52 6.11 1.15
N PRO A 40 -5.76 6.22 2.26
CA PRO A 40 -4.44 5.61 2.36
C PRO A 40 -4.48 4.09 2.40
N ILE A 41 -3.42 3.44 1.92
CA ILE A 41 -3.19 2.00 2.15
C ILE A 41 -2.62 1.79 3.56
N ASP A 42 -2.80 0.61 4.17
CA ASP A 42 -2.16 0.33 5.45
C ASP A 42 -0.80 -0.35 5.25
N VAL A 43 0.19 0.18 5.95
CA VAL A 43 1.58 -0.27 5.90
C VAL A 43 2.08 -0.50 7.31
N LEU A 44 2.72 -1.65 7.52
CA LEU A 44 3.45 -1.95 8.74
C LEU A 44 4.91 -1.53 8.59
N GLU A 45 5.41 -0.73 9.52
CA GLU A 45 6.84 -0.42 9.63
C GLU A 45 7.47 -1.33 10.68
N VAL A 46 8.45 -2.13 10.27
CA VAL A 46 9.14 -3.10 11.12
C VAL A 46 10.64 -2.95 10.85
N ASP A 47 11.42 -2.58 11.87
CA ASP A 47 12.85 -2.31 11.77
C ASP A 47 13.24 -1.37 10.61
N GLY A 48 12.45 -0.31 10.40
CA GLY A 48 12.66 0.66 9.32
C GLY A 48 12.29 0.18 7.92
N GLN A 49 11.67 -1.01 7.80
CA GLN A 49 11.16 -1.53 6.53
C GLN A 49 9.63 -1.46 6.46
N TYR A 50 9.11 -1.12 5.30
CA TYR A 50 7.67 -0.98 5.05
C TYR A 50 7.09 -2.25 4.42
N TYR A 51 5.99 -2.75 4.98
CA TYR A 51 5.30 -3.94 4.52
C TYR A 51 3.81 -3.65 4.26
N GLY A 52 3.36 -3.91 3.02
CA GLY A 52 1.98 -3.66 2.60
C GLY A 52 1.14 -4.94 2.57
N PHE A 53 0.08 -4.98 3.40
CA PHE A 53 -0.83 -6.13 3.48
C PHE A 53 -2.25 -5.81 2.99
N SER A 54 -2.68 -4.54 3.08
CA SER A 54 -3.99 -4.08 2.60
C SER A 54 -3.84 -3.19 1.35
N GLY A 55 -4.96 -2.76 0.77
CA GLY A 55 -4.96 -1.78 -0.32
C GLY A 55 -4.27 -2.25 -1.61
N CYS A 56 -4.35 -3.54 -1.93
CA CYS A 56 -3.70 -4.14 -3.10
C CYS A 56 -4.12 -3.44 -4.41
N HIS A 57 -5.43 -3.25 -4.64
CA HIS A 57 -5.92 -2.59 -5.85
C HIS A 57 -5.49 -1.12 -5.95
N ARG A 58 -5.45 -0.39 -4.82
CA ARG A 58 -5.03 1.02 -4.78
C ARG A 58 -3.54 1.18 -5.09
N TYR A 59 -2.72 0.31 -4.52
CA TYR A 59 -1.29 0.28 -4.81
C TYR A 59 -1.02 -0.06 -6.27
N GLU A 60 -1.71 -1.07 -6.82
CA GLU A 60 -1.57 -1.43 -8.23
C GLU A 60 -2.05 -0.30 -9.14
N ALA A 61 -3.16 0.36 -8.80
CA ALA A 61 -3.62 1.53 -9.54
C ALA A 61 -2.56 2.64 -9.55
N CYS A 62 -1.94 2.96 -8.40
CA CYS A 62 -0.86 3.94 -8.34
C CYS A 62 0.36 3.51 -9.16
N GLN A 63 0.71 2.22 -9.13
CA GLN A 63 1.81 1.66 -9.92
C GLN A 63 1.54 1.76 -11.43
N ARG A 64 0.35 1.37 -11.89
CA ARG A 64 -0.04 1.44 -13.31
C ARG A 64 -0.17 2.88 -13.81
N LEU A 65 -0.52 3.82 -12.94
CA LEU A 65 -0.51 5.26 -13.23
C LEU A 65 0.89 5.87 -13.24
N GLY A 66 1.94 5.11 -12.92
CA GLY A 66 3.32 5.62 -12.89
C GLY A 66 3.60 6.60 -11.75
N LYS A 67 2.82 6.57 -10.66
CA LYS A 67 3.10 7.40 -9.48
C LYS A 67 4.37 6.93 -8.78
N GLU A 68 5.19 7.86 -8.29
CA GLU A 68 6.39 7.52 -7.52
C GLU A 68 6.05 7.08 -6.09
N THR A 69 5.02 7.70 -5.51
CA THR A 69 4.59 7.51 -4.13
C THR A 69 3.12 7.08 -4.03
N VAL A 70 2.77 6.52 -2.88
CA VAL A 70 1.39 6.17 -2.49
C VAL A 70 1.10 6.72 -1.10
N LEU A 71 -0.12 7.21 -0.88
CA LEU A 71 -0.55 7.63 0.44
C LEU A 71 -0.72 6.40 1.32
N ALA A 72 0.02 6.35 2.43
CA ALA A 72 0.08 5.20 3.32
C ALA A 72 -0.14 5.61 4.78
N ARG A 73 -0.99 4.84 5.47
CA ARG A 73 -1.16 4.85 6.92
C ARG A 73 -0.15 3.88 7.52
N VAL A 74 0.93 4.44 8.04
CA VAL A 74 2.05 3.70 8.61
C VAL A 74 1.79 3.41 10.08
N ARG A 75 1.93 2.13 10.45
CA ARG A 75 1.90 1.67 11.84
C ARG A 75 3.20 0.95 12.17
N LYS A 76 3.93 1.47 13.16
CA LYS A 76 5.09 0.77 13.72
C LYS A 76 4.66 -0.49 14.45
N ALA A 77 5.35 -1.60 14.19
CA ALA A 77 5.06 -2.87 14.82
C ALA A 77 6.33 -3.71 15.03
N PRO A 78 6.39 -4.56 16.07
CA PRO A 78 7.49 -5.50 16.26
C PRO A 78 7.43 -6.66 15.26
N ARG A 79 8.55 -7.37 15.10
CA ARG A 79 8.65 -8.57 14.24
C ARG A 79 7.60 -9.64 14.53
N SER A 80 7.16 -9.77 15.78
CA SER A 80 6.09 -10.72 16.16
C SER A 80 4.78 -10.44 15.41
N VAL A 81 4.39 -9.17 15.27
CA VAL A 81 3.20 -8.77 14.51
C VAL A 81 3.38 -9.04 13.02
N LEU A 82 4.57 -8.79 12.48
CA LEU A 82 4.88 -9.13 11.08
C LEU A 82 4.69 -10.63 10.82
N LYS A 83 5.22 -11.48 11.71
CA LYS A 83 5.07 -12.94 11.61
C LYS A 83 3.62 -13.37 11.58
N MET A 84 2.74 -12.75 12.37
CA MET A 84 1.30 -13.05 12.35
C MET A 84 0.61 -12.72 11.02
N HIS A 85 1.16 -11.82 10.20
CA HIS A 85 0.62 -11.51 8.87
C HIS A 85 1.21 -12.39 7.77
N LEU A 86 2.30 -13.11 8.06
CA LEU A 86 3.01 -13.97 7.10
C LEU A 86 2.71 -15.47 7.30
N ALA A 87 2.19 -15.83 8.48
CA ALA A 87 1.71 -17.18 8.81
C ALA A 87 0.27 -17.38 8.33
#